data_AF-A0A1Y4B4C3-F1
#
_entry.id   AF-A0A1Y4B4C3-F1
#
_cell.length_a   1.000
_cell.length_b   1.000
_cell.length_c   1.000
_cell.angle_alpha   90.00
_cell.angle_beta   90.00
_cell.angle_gamma   90.00
#
_symmetry.space_group_name_H-M   'P 1'
#
loop_
_entity.id
_entity.type
_entity.pdbx_description
1 polymer ?
#
loop_
_entity_poly.entity_id
_entity_poly.type
_entity_poly.pdbx_seq_one_letter_code
_entity_poly.pdbx_strand_id
1 'polypeptide(L)'
;MKKHLKTFIFTALACTLLLGAGISAEAAEKIRIDDSNFARAVKEQAVKADANGDGYLSKKEASKVTKIHFFAPHYNIDSFQGIKYFSNLKDFYYRADNATFDYDDINIYESSTAREIDLSGLKKLENVTIDSRNSYLRTVNLEDCVNLKNVRIEGRRDGCLDKLNLNGCTNLRTLNLDMTDLTKVNLSGFKKLTDVSIYDARQKLKTVNLKKCSKLTTLLVSGDCLSNVKLKGATALEKLDLTGRSMKSLDVTTNTQLTDLSLGWGTTIPTLDLSKNKKLTTLYCYTTELVSLDLSKNTNLIDVKLRNNPKLIQLNTKGCKKLKTLFVEHTGLTNLNIKKNPNLQKLSCYNNKLTKLNLKNNKKLKRLNCGKTDIRELDLSNTKIRKPNSLKCDPDVTVTYAK
;
A
#
# COMPACT_ATOMS: atom_id res chain seq x y z
N MET A 1 15.57 -87.75 -0.69
CA MET A 1 16.27 -86.63 -1.37
C MET A 1 17.39 -86.15 -0.44
N LYS A 2 18.63 -86.19 -0.96
CA LYS A 2 19.95 -85.99 -0.32
C LYS A 2 20.04 -84.65 0.44
N LYS A 3 20.36 -84.66 1.75
CA LYS A 3 21.67 -84.59 2.46
C LYS A 3 22.16 -83.17 2.79
N HIS A 4 22.42 -82.97 4.09
CA HIS A 4 23.27 -81.95 4.73
C HIS A 4 24.65 -81.78 4.06
N LEU A 5 25.31 -80.61 4.18
CA LEU A 5 26.53 -80.40 5.00
C LEU A 5 27.17 -79.00 4.76
N LYS A 6 27.69 -78.44 5.86
CA LYS A 6 28.53 -77.23 6.05
C LYS A 6 29.73 -77.13 5.09
N THR A 7 30.36 -75.96 4.95
CA THR A 7 31.78 -75.67 5.32
C THR A 7 32.09 -74.16 5.22
N PHE A 8 32.82 -73.67 6.23
CA PHE A 8 33.43 -72.34 6.42
C PHE A 8 34.68 -72.13 5.52
N ILE A 9 35.17 -70.88 5.40
CA ILE A 9 36.59 -70.43 5.56
C ILE A 9 36.91 -69.22 4.65
N PHE A 10 37.19 -68.10 5.33
CA PHE A 10 38.16 -67.02 5.10
C PHE A 10 38.91 -66.93 3.75
N THR A 11 38.96 -65.70 3.23
CA THR A 11 40.23 -64.97 3.09
C THR A 11 40.03 -63.48 3.40
N ALA A 12 40.85 -63.00 4.33
CA ALA A 12 40.95 -61.61 4.74
C ALA A 12 42.18 -60.97 4.08
N LEU A 13 42.04 -59.68 3.77
CA LEU A 13 43.02 -58.60 3.96
C LEU A 13 44.44 -58.74 3.36
N ALA A 14 44.77 -57.82 2.45
CA ALA A 14 46.09 -57.23 2.40
C ALA A 14 45.93 -55.70 2.35
N CYS A 15 46.13 -55.07 3.51
CA CYS A 15 46.43 -53.66 3.65
C CYS A 15 47.81 -53.37 3.02
N THR A 16 47.90 -52.26 2.29
CA THR A 16 49.05 -51.36 2.41
C THR A 16 48.53 -49.94 2.59
N LEU A 17 48.73 -49.44 3.82
CA LEU A 17 48.64 -48.05 4.21
C LEU A 17 49.68 -47.22 3.46
N LEU A 18 49.35 -45.96 3.14
CA LEU A 18 50.06 -44.82 3.70
C LEU A 18 49.16 -43.56 3.67
N LEU A 19 48.99 -43.02 4.87
CA LEU A 19 48.27 -41.81 5.23
C LEU A 19 48.94 -40.56 4.66
N GLY A 20 48.15 -39.58 4.24
CA GLY A 20 48.63 -38.24 3.95
C GLY A 20 47.48 -37.26 3.68
N ALA A 21 47.21 -36.41 4.67
CA ALA A 21 46.27 -35.29 4.66
C ALA A 21 44.77 -35.62 4.69
N GLY A 22 44.14 -35.25 5.81
CA GLY A 22 42.71 -35.32 6.00
C GLY A 22 41.96 -34.56 4.91
N ILE A 23 41.12 -35.30 4.19
CA ILE A 23 40.00 -34.70 3.48
C ILE A 23 38.79 -35.20 4.25
N SER A 24 38.33 -34.34 5.17
CA SER A 24 36.97 -34.39 5.65
C SER A 24 36.06 -34.56 4.42
N ALA A 25 35.42 -35.72 4.32
CA ALA A 25 34.34 -35.95 3.38
C ALA A 25 33.07 -35.24 3.89
N GLU A 26 33.17 -33.94 4.15
CA GLU A 26 32.12 -33.00 3.77
C GLU A 26 32.49 -32.49 2.38
N ALA A 27 32.27 -33.32 1.36
CA ALA A 27 32.06 -32.79 0.02
C ALA A 27 30.75 -32.01 0.07
N ALA A 28 30.80 -30.79 0.61
CA ALA A 28 29.71 -29.84 0.47
C ALA A 28 29.47 -29.70 -1.03
N GLU A 29 28.31 -30.15 -1.52
CA GLU A 29 27.88 -29.96 -2.91
C GLU A 29 28.20 -28.52 -3.32
N LYS A 30 29.27 -28.34 -4.09
CA LYS A 30 29.58 -27.06 -4.73
C LYS A 30 28.88 -27.06 -6.08
N ILE A 31 28.32 -25.93 -6.48
CA ILE A 31 27.58 -25.80 -7.72
C ILE A 31 28.48 -25.23 -8.80
N ARG A 32 28.61 -25.92 -9.93
CA ARG A 32 29.44 -25.43 -11.04
C ARG A 32 28.93 -24.08 -11.56
N ILE A 33 29.83 -23.12 -11.71
CA ILE A 33 29.50 -21.76 -12.17
C ILE A 33 29.50 -21.76 -13.69
N ASP A 34 28.40 -22.23 -14.28
CA ASP A 34 28.18 -22.27 -15.72
C ASP A 34 26.72 -21.92 -16.08
N ASP A 35 26.44 -21.87 -17.38
CA ASP A 35 25.13 -21.47 -17.91
C ASP A 35 24.03 -22.51 -17.65
N SER A 36 24.38 -23.72 -17.20
CA SER A 36 23.39 -24.72 -16.78
C SER A 36 22.79 -24.40 -15.40
N ASN A 37 23.55 -23.69 -14.55
CA ASN A 37 23.17 -23.39 -13.17
C ASN A 37 22.84 -21.91 -12.93
N PHE A 38 23.44 -21.00 -13.70
CA PHE A 38 23.33 -19.57 -13.49
C PHE A 38 23.04 -18.83 -14.79
N ALA A 39 22.03 -17.96 -14.77
CA ALA A 39 21.85 -16.97 -15.84
C ALA A 39 22.98 -15.94 -15.81
N ARG A 40 23.28 -15.30 -16.95
CA ARG A 40 24.47 -14.44 -17.15
C ARG A 40 24.73 -13.48 -15.99
N ALA A 41 23.74 -12.68 -15.60
CA ALA A 41 23.91 -11.67 -14.55
C ALA A 41 24.07 -12.26 -13.15
N VAL A 42 23.39 -13.37 -12.85
CA VAL A 42 23.54 -14.09 -11.58
C VAL A 42 24.89 -14.81 -11.52
N LYS A 43 25.37 -15.32 -12.67
CA LYS A 43 26.68 -15.96 -12.82
C LYS A 43 27.80 -15.00 -12.45
N GLU A 44 27.71 -13.72 -12.82
CA GLU A 44 28.69 -12.72 -12.39
C GLU A 44 28.76 -12.56 -10.86
N GLN A 45 27.64 -12.72 -10.15
CA GLN A 45 27.62 -12.71 -8.69
C GLN A 45 28.28 -13.98 -8.13
N ALA A 46 28.07 -15.13 -8.77
CA ALA A 46 28.70 -16.39 -8.39
C ALA A 46 30.23 -16.34 -8.61
N VAL A 47 30.70 -15.82 -9.75
CA VAL A 47 32.12 -15.61 -10.05
C VAL A 47 32.78 -14.67 -9.03
N LYS A 48 32.10 -13.59 -8.64
CA LYS A 48 32.58 -12.69 -7.58
C LYS A 48 32.64 -13.36 -6.20
N ALA A 49 31.81 -14.37 -5.96
CA ALA A 49 31.74 -15.09 -4.69
C ALA A 49 32.74 -16.26 -4.62
N ASP A 50 33.12 -16.85 -5.76
CA ASP A 50 34.15 -17.89 -5.91
C ASP A 50 35.51 -17.35 -5.47
N ALA A 51 35.83 -17.57 -4.20
CA ALA A 51 36.96 -16.93 -3.55
C ALA A 51 38.25 -17.72 -3.76
N ASN A 52 38.14 -19.02 -4.06
CA ASN A 52 39.28 -19.86 -4.35
C ASN A 52 39.51 -20.05 -5.86
N GLY A 53 38.61 -19.56 -6.71
CA GLY A 53 38.74 -19.58 -8.17
C GLY A 53 38.64 -20.97 -8.77
N ASP A 54 37.96 -21.90 -8.10
CA ASP A 54 37.87 -23.28 -8.56
C ASP A 54 36.76 -23.53 -9.60
N GLY A 55 35.96 -22.50 -9.91
CA GLY A 55 34.86 -22.56 -10.86
C GLY A 55 33.58 -23.15 -10.25
N TYR A 56 33.52 -23.35 -8.93
CA TYR A 56 32.34 -23.83 -8.23
C TYR A 56 31.96 -22.90 -7.08
N LEU A 57 30.66 -22.63 -6.95
CA LEU A 57 30.11 -21.89 -5.82
C LEU A 57 29.89 -22.85 -4.65
N SER A 58 30.74 -22.77 -3.62
CA SER A 58 30.53 -23.50 -2.37
C SER A 58 29.48 -22.84 -1.47
N LYS A 59 28.91 -23.60 -0.53
CA LYS A 59 28.01 -23.05 0.51
C LYS A 59 28.68 -21.91 1.30
N LYS A 60 29.98 -22.04 1.61
CA LYS A 60 30.74 -21.01 2.36
C LYS A 60 30.84 -19.72 1.57
N GLU A 61 31.09 -19.79 0.27
CA GLU A 61 31.18 -18.63 -0.62
C GLU A 61 29.83 -17.96 -0.81
N ALA A 62 28.80 -18.74 -1.17
CA ALA A 62 27.44 -18.23 -1.30
C ALA A 62 26.94 -17.57 -0.01
N SER A 63 27.34 -18.09 1.16
CA SER A 63 26.94 -17.57 2.47
C SER A 63 27.46 -16.15 2.77
N LYS A 64 28.53 -15.71 2.10
CA LYS A 64 29.10 -14.36 2.24
C LYS A 64 28.28 -13.32 1.47
N VAL A 65 27.57 -13.74 0.43
CA VAL A 65 26.72 -12.86 -0.37
C VAL A 65 25.43 -12.60 0.38
N THR A 66 25.28 -11.38 0.88
CA THR A 66 24.11 -10.95 1.65
C THR A 66 23.30 -9.88 0.93
N LYS A 67 23.81 -9.34 -0.17
CA LYS A 67 23.15 -8.34 -1.01
C LYS A 67 23.42 -8.67 -2.48
N ILE A 68 22.39 -8.58 -3.29
CA ILE A 68 22.49 -8.67 -4.75
C ILE A 68 21.67 -7.54 -5.33
N HIS A 69 22.35 -6.62 -6.00
CA HIS A 69 21.76 -5.44 -6.60
C HIS A 69 22.08 -5.43 -8.09
N PHE A 70 21.05 -5.49 -8.92
CA PHE A 70 21.15 -5.36 -10.36
C PHE A 70 20.74 -3.94 -10.75
N PHE A 71 21.73 -3.11 -11.06
CA PHE A 71 21.51 -1.74 -11.54
C PHE A 71 21.56 -1.70 -13.07
N ALA A 72 20.44 -1.36 -13.71
CA ALA A 72 20.48 -0.90 -15.10
C ALA A 72 21.35 0.37 -15.19
N PRO A 73 22.15 0.52 -16.26
CA PRO A 73 22.03 -0.17 -17.55
C PRO A 73 23.05 -1.30 -17.77
N HIS A 74 23.94 -1.54 -16.80
CA HIS A 74 25.03 -2.52 -16.93
C HIS A 74 24.56 -3.99 -16.90
N TYR A 75 23.28 -4.22 -16.61
CA TYR A 75 22.71 -5.53 -16.38
C TYR A 75 21.42 -5.71 -17.19
N ASN A 76 21.53 -6.12 -18.47
CA ASN A 76 20.41 -6.76 -19.15
C ASN A 76 20.12 -8.12 -18.46
N ILE A 77 19.00 -8.21 -17.72
CA ILE A 77 18.57 -9.43 -17.04
C ILE A 77 17.50 -10.13 -17.86
N ASP A 78 17.82 -11.32 -18.35
CA ASP A 78 16.92 -12.26 -19.04
C ASP A 78 16.34 -13.30 -18.07
N SER A 79 17.10 -13.68 -17.03
CA SER A 79 16.71 -14.67 -16.04
C SER A 79 17.44 -14.47 -14.70
N PHE A 80 16.80 -14.93 -13.62
CA PHE A 80 17.38 -14.99 -12.28
C PHE A 80 17.80 -16.41 -11.88
N GLN A 81 17.94 -17.32 -12.84
CA GLN A 81 18.39 -18.70 -12.59
C GLN A 81 19.69 -18.71 -11.77
N GLY A 82 19.71 -19.56 -10.74
CA GLY A 82 20.82 -19.69 -9.80
C GLY A 82 20.72 -18.78 -8.56
N ILE A 83 19.80 -17.81 -8.52
CA ILE A 83 19.67 -16.89 -7.36
C ILE A 83 19.38 -17.63 -6.04
N LYS A 84 18.70 -18.78 -6.12
CA LYS A 84 18.38 -19.66 -4.98
C LYS A 84 19.60 -20.15 -4.20
N TYR A 85 20.78 -20.19 -4.82
CA TYR A 85 22.00 -20.65 -4.15
C TYR A 85 22.54 -19.63 -3.15
N PHE A 86 22.18 -18.35 -3.25
CA PHE A 86 22.55 -17.29 -2.30
C PHE A 86 21.60 -17.27 -1.09
N SER A 87 21.54 -18.37 -0.35
CA SER A 87 20.61 -18.57 0.79
C SER A 87 20.76 -17.58 1.96
N ASN A 88 21.87 -16.83 2.01
CA ASN A 88 22.12 -15.78 2.99
C ASN A 88 21.74 -14.37 2.52
N LEU A 89 21.14 -14.24 1.34
CA LEU A 89 20.67 -12.97 0.80
C LEU A 89 19.68 -12.31 1.78
N LYS A 90 19.95 -11.07 2.14
CA LYS A 90 19.12 -10.21 3.00
C LYS A 90 18.47 -9.07 2.23
N ASP A 91 19.09 -8.64 1.14
CA ASP A 91 18.67 -7.46 0.39
C ASP A 91 18.77 -7.73 -1.11
N PHE A 92 17.65 -7.61 -1.80
CA PHE A 92 17.54 -7.79 -3.25
C PHE A 92 17.05 -6.49 -3.88
N TYR A 93 17.82 -6.00 -4.84
CA TYR A 93 17.44 -4.85 -5.67
C TYR A 93 17.53 -5.24 -7.14
N TYR A 94 16.49 -4.91 -7.90
CA TYR A 94 16.49 -5.04 -9.35
C TYR A 94 15.90 -3.80 -9.98
N ARG A 95 16.63 -3.21 -10.92
CA ARG A 95 16.11 -2.17 -11.80
C ARG A 95 16.25 -2.61 -13.25
N ALA A 96 15.14 -2.55 -13.97
CA ALA A 96 15.10 -2.67 -15.41
C ALA A 96 14.69 -1.34 -16.01
N ASP A 97 15.53 -0.78 -16.87
CA ASP A 97 15.17 0.36 -17.72
C ASP A 97 14.70 -0.16 -19.10
N ASN A 98 13.90 0.65 -19.80
CA ASN A 98 13.56 0.37 -21.19
C ASN A 98 14.74 0.79 -22.08
N ALA A 99 15.06 0.02 -23.11
CA ALA A 99 15.98 0.47 -24.14
C ALA A 99 15.38 1.69 -24.84
N THR A 100 16.00 2.86 -24.65
CA THR A 100 15.66 4.08 -25.38
C THR A 100 16.85 4.46 -26.23
N PHE A 101 16.60 4.83 -27.49
CA PHE A 101 17.61 5.42 -28.38
C PHE A 101 17.99 6.85 -28.02
N ASP A 102 17.34 7.44 -27.02
CA ASP A 102 17.41 8.87 -26.78
C ASP A 102 17.19 9.19 -25.29
N TYR A 103 18.29 9.39 -24.57
CA TYR A 103 18.49 10.48 -23.61
C TYR A 103 19.96 10.47 -23.23
N ASP A 104 20.60 11.60 -23.43
CA ASP A 104 21.99 11.94 -23.13
C ASP A 104 22.68 11.04 -22.08
N ASP A 105 23.81 10.46 -22.51
CA ASP A 105 24.86 9.78 -21.74
C ASP A 105 24.68 8.33 -21.26
N ILE A 106 23.59 7.61 -21.58
CA ILE A 106 23.61 6.14 -21.43
C ILE A 106 22.91 5.41 -22.57
N ASN A 107 23.71 4.88 -23.49
CA ASN A 107 23.24 3.96 -24.52
C ASN A 107 22.77 2.62 -23.91
N ILE A 108 21.47 2.48 -23.67
CA ILE A 108 20.85 1.20 -23.32
C ILE A 108 20.61 0.44 -24.64
N TYR A 109 21.55 -0.40 -25.04
CA TYR A 109 21.46 -1.17 -26.30
C TYR A 109 20.48 -2.35 -26.22
N GLU A 110 20.16 -2.84 -25.02
CA GLU A 110 19.26 -3.99 -24.82
C GLU A 110 18.42 -3.89 -23.52
N SER A 111 17.13 -4.21 -23.61
CA SER A 111 16.18 -4.21 -22.48
C SER A 111 16.27 -5.50 -21.66
N SER A 112 16.13 -5.40 -20.33
CA SER A 112 15.91 -6.58 -19.47
C SER A 112 14.60 -7.29 -19.85
N THR A 113 14.68 -8.60 -20.12
CA THR A 113 13.56 -9.43 -20.60
C THR A 113 13.05 -10.42 -19.55
N ALA A 114 13.62 -10.44 -18.34
CA ALA A 114 13.21 -11.34 -17.28
C ALA A 114 11.73 -11.22 -16.96
N ARG A 115 10.99 -12.30 -17.25
CA ARG A 115 9.54 -12.38 -17.05
C ARG A 115 9.17 -12.68 -15.60
N GLU A 116 10.06 -13.31 -14.86
CA GLU A 116 9.82 -13.79 -13.51
C GLU A 116 11.02 -13.56 -12.60
N ILE A 117 10.74 -13.15 -11.37
CA ILE A 117 11.67 -13.15 -10.24
C ILE A 117 11.16 -14.16 -9.22
N ASP A 118 11.87 -15.27 -9.07
CA ASP A 118 11.61 -16.25 -8.01
C ASP A 118 12.68 -16.18 -6.93
N LEU A 119 12.29 -15.67 -5.77
CA LEU A 119 13.11 -15.58 -4.55
C LEU A 119 12.53 -16.46 -3.44
N SER A 120 11.62 -17.37 -3.78
CA SER A 120 10.96 -18.22 -2.80
C SER A 120 11.95 -19.01 -1.95
N GLY A 121 11.60 -19.20 -0.67
CA GLY A 121 12.42 -19.93 0.29
C GLY A 121 13.72 -19.23 0.73
N LEU A 122 14.03 -18.02 0.26
CA LEU A 122 15.15 -17.23 0.76
C LEU A 122 14.84 -16.68 2.16
N LYS A 123 14.94 -17.56 3.17
CA LYS A 123 14.52 -17.30 4.55
C LYS A 123 15.24 -16.13 5.24
N LYS A 124 16.41 -15.70 4.74
CA LYS A 124 17.16 -14.56 5.28
C LYS A 124 16.83 -13.23 4.61
N LEU A 125 16.04 -13.24 3.54
CA LEU A 125 15.66 -12.06 2.80
C LEU A 125 14.83 -11.14 3.69
N GLU A 126 15.22 -9.87 3.78
CA GLU A 126 14.57 -8.85 4.59
C GLU A 126 13.95 -7.75 3.73
N ASN A 127 14.58 -7.39 2.61
CA ASN A 127 14.15 -6.32 1.73
C ASN A 127 14.17 -6.75 0.27
N VAL A 128 13.10 -6.41 -0.46
CA VAL A 128 12.98 -6.56 -1.91
C VAL A 128 12.55 -5.23 -2.50
N THR A 129 13.37 -4.70 -3.40
CA THR A 129 13.03 -3.52 -4.20
C THR A 129 13.14 -3.86 -5.67
N ILE A 130 12.06 -3.63 -6.41
CA ILE A 130 11.99 -3.88 -7.86
C ILE A 130 11.48 -2.60 -8.54
N ASP A 131 12.31 -2.02 -9.40
CA ASP A 131 11.98 -0.88 -10.26
C ASP A 131 11.97 -1.36 -11.71
N SER A 132 10.81 -1.86 -12.16
CA SER A 132 10.64 -2.46 -13.48
C SER A 132 10.00 -1.46 -14.44
N ARG A 133 10.84 -0.76 -15.20
CA ARG A 133 10.43 0.34 -16.10
C ARG A 133 10.19 -0.11 -17.53
N ASN A 134 10.10 -1.40 -17.74
CA ASN A 134 9.67 -2.03 -18.99
C ASN A 134 8.53 -3.03 -18.71
N SER A 135 8.00 -3.65 -19.77
CA SER A 135 6.81 -4.48 -19.74
C SER A 135 7.07 -5.98 -19.63
N TYR A 136 8.31 -6.42 -19.40
CA TYR A 136 8.64 -7.85 -19.45
C TYR A 136 8.33 -8.59 -18.16
N LEU A 137 8.64 -8.00 -17.00
CA LEU A 137 8.35 -8.62 -15.72
C LEU A 137 6.84 -8.80 -15.55
N ARG A 138 6.42 -10.00 -15.16
CA ARG A 138 5.00 -10.36 -14.96
C ARG A 138 4.75 -11.05 -13.62
N THR A 139 5.74 -11.77 -13.10
CA THR A 139 5.60 -12.54 -11.86
C THR A 139 6.73 -12.25 -10.89
N VAL A 140 6.37 -12.08 -9.61
CA VAL A 140 7.32 -12.04 -8.49
C VAL A 140 6.85 -13.05 -7.44
N ASN A 141 7.68 -14.04 -7.17
CA ASN A 141 7.43 -15.07 -6.16
C ASN A 141 8.35 -14.84 -4.95
N LEU A 142 7.75 -14.50 -3.80
CA LEU A 142 8.44 -14.30 -2.52
C LEU A 142 7.98 -15.31 -1.47
N GLU A 143 7.39 -16.43 -1.90
CA GLU A 143 6.85 -17.45 -1.02
C GLU A 143 7.88 -17.91 0.03
N ASP A 144 7.44 -18.06 1.28
CA ASP A 144 8.26 -18.53 2.40
C ASP A 144 9.55 -17.73 2.67
N CYS A 145 9.60 -16.47 2.21
CA CYS A 145 10.58 -15.49 2.66
C CYS A 145 10.23 -15.02 4.09
N VAL A 146 10.39 -15.91 5.07
CA VAL A 146 9.84 -15.73 6.41
C VAL A 146 10.37 -14.50 7.14
N ASN A 147 11.58 -14.02 6.85
CA ASN A 147 12.15 -12.81 7.46
C ASN A 147 11.90 -11.52 6.65
N LEU A 148 11.18 -11.61 5.53
CA LEU A 148 10.90 -10.46 4.67
C LEU A 148 10.13 -9.41 5.45
N LYS A 149 10.62 -8.17 5.44
CA LYS A 149 10.05 -7.02 6.16
C LYS A 149 9.47 -6.01 5.18
N ASN A 150 10.15 -5.74 4.08
CA ASN A 150 9.82 -4.65 3.19
C ASN A 150 9.81 -5.10 1.73
N VAL A 151 8.72 -4.79 1.02
CA VAL A 151 8.58 -5.02 -0.41
C VAL A 151 8.17 -3.72 -1.07
N ARG A 152 8.96 -3.27 -2.04
CA ARG A 152 8.64 -2.16 -2.93
C ARG A 152 8.73 -2.64 -4.38
N ILE A 153 7.64 -2.51 -5.12
CA ILE A 153 7.60 -2.83 -6.55
C ILE A 153 7.00 -1.66 -7.30
N GLU A 154 7.76 -1.12 -8.23
CA GLU A 154 7.40 0.01 -9.08
C GLU A 154 7.42 -0.40 -10.53
N GLY A 155 6.38 -0.01 -11.25
CA GLY A 155 6.29 -0.06 -12.70
C GLY A 155 6.44 1.31 -13.35
N ARG A 156 6.37 1.34 -14.68
CA ARG A 156 6.04 2.54 -15.47
C ARG A 156 4.68 2.40 -16.16
N ARG A 157 4.38 3.30 -17.10
CA ARG A 157 3.12 3.32 -17.86
C ARG A 157 2.76 1.97 -18.52
N ASP A 158 3.76 1.16 -18.88
CA ASP A 158 3.54 -0.12 -19.56
C ASP A 158 3.17 -1.28 -18.61
N GLY A 159 3.32 -1.07 -17.29
CA GLY A 159 3.05 -2.04 -16.22
C GLY A 159 4.13 -3.07 -16.03
N CYS A 160 4.19 -3.60 -14.80
CA CYS A 160 5.31 -4.44 -14.37
C CYS A 160 4.96 -5.77 -13.71
N LEU A 161 3.68 -6.03 -13.36
CA LEU A 161 3.39 -7.17 -12.49
C LEU A 161 1.93 -7.63 -12.54
N ASP A 162 1.71 -8.84 -13.07
CA ASP A 162 0.40 -9.50 -13.08
C ASP A 162 0.18 -10.35 -11.81
N LYS A 163 1.26 -10.88 -11.23
CA LYS A 163 1.22 -11.81 -10.08
C LYS A 163 2.29 -11.51 -9.05
N LEU A 164 1.87 -11.43 -7.80
CA LEU A 164 2.73 -11.32 -6.63
C LEU A 164 2.36 -12.40 -5.61
N ASN A 165 3.29 -13.28 -5.28
CA ASN A 165 3.11 -14.28 -4.23
C ASN A 165 3.87 -13.85 -2.96
N LEU A 166 3.12 -13.66 -1.87
CA LEU A 166 3.64 -13.29 -0.55
C LEU A 166 3.31 -14.37 0.51
N ASN A 167 2.86 -15.56 0.11
CA ASN A 167 2.52 -16.62 1.04
C ASN A 167 3.72 -16.93 1.95
N GLY A 168 3.48 -17.18 3.24
CA GLY A 168 4.55 -17.47 4.19
C GLY A 168 5.42 -16.28 4.64
N CYS A 169 5.25 -15.07 4.06
CA CYS A 169 5.97 -13.85 4.45
C CYS A 169 5.49 -13.27 5.80
N THR A 170 5.57 -14.06 6.87
CA THR A 170 4.95 -13.77 8.18
C THR A 170 5.53 -12.55 8.92
N ASN A 171 6.72 -12.08 8.53
CA ASN A 171 7.36 -10.89 9.10
C ASN A 171 7.16 -9.59 8.30
N LEU A 172 6.39 -9.62 7.21
CA LEU A 172 6.20 -8.46 6.36
C LEU A 172 5.58 -7.30 7.15
N ARG A 173 6.18 -6.12 7.03
CA ARG A 173 5.82 -4.88 7.72
C ARG A 173 5.30 -3.84 6.75
N THR A 174 5.95 -3.70 5.61
CA THR A 174 5.60 -2.71 4.60
C THR A 174 5.42 -3.34 3.22
N LEU A 175 4.38 -2.89 2.52
CA LEU A 175 4.16 -3.20 1.11
C LEU A 175 3.87 -1.92 0.35
N ASN A 176 4.71 -1.62 -0.64
CA ASN A 176 4.51 -0.52 -1.56
C ASN A 176 4.44 -1.06 -2.99
N LEU A 177 3.31 -0.81 -3.64
CA LEU A 177 3.05 -1.21 -5.02
C LEU A 177 2.67 0.01 -5.84
N ASP A 178 3.42 0.27 -6.89
CA ASP A 178 3.19 1.41 -7.78
C ASP A 178 3.17 0.94 -9.24
N MET A 179 2.17 1.39 -10.01
CA MET A 179 1.97 1.08 -11.43
C MET A 179 2.03 -0.42 -11.78
N THR A 180 1.54 -1.28 -10.89
CA THR A 180 1.42 -2.74 -11.12
C THR A 180 0.18 -3.10 -11.93
N ASP A 181 0.15 -4.30 -12.51
CA ASP A 181 -1.01 -4.84 -13.24
C ASP A 181 -1.88 -5.80 -12.40
N LEU A 182 -1.70 -5.78 -11.07
CA LEU A 182 -2.39 -6.67 -10.13
C LEU A 182 -3.89 -6.38 -10.09
N THR A 183 -4.70 -7.44 -10.22
CA THR A 183 -6.16 -7.33 -10.07
C THR A 183 -6.63 -7.51 -8.63
N LYS A 184 -5.80 -8.13 -7.79
CA LYS A 184 -6.12 -8.50 -6.42
C LYS A 184 -4.86 -8.57 -5.56
N VAL A 185 -4.96 -8.06 -4.34
CA VAL A 185 -3.90 -8.14 -3.32
C VAL A 185 -4.48 -8.79 -2.07
N ASN A 186 -3.95 -9.97 -1.69
CA ASN A 186 -4.40 -10.70 -0.51
C ASN A 186 -3.31 -10.73 0.56
N LEU A 187 -3.56 -10.00 1.64
CA LEU A 187 -2.65 -9.83 2.78
C LEU A 187 -3.32 -10.30 4.08
N SER A 188 -4.37 -11.12 3.96
CA SER A 188 -5.11 -11.60 5.13
C SER A 188 -4.20 -12.37 6.09
N GLY A 189 -4.21 -12.00 7.37
CA GLY A 189 -3.45 -12.68 8.42
C GLY A 189 -2.02 -12.18 8.60
N PHE A 190 -1.58 -11.13 7.89
CA PHE A 190 -0.25 -10.54 8.05
C PHE A 190 -0.19 -9.70 9.34
N LYS A 191 0.03 -10.37 10.48
CA LYS A 191 -0.06 -9.78 11.83
C LYS A 191 1.02 -8.74 12.16
N LYS A 192 2.08 -8.63 11.34
CA LYS A 192 3.18 -7.66 11.52
C LYS A 192 3.14 -6.50 10.53
N LEU A 193 2.20 -6.53 9.57
CA LEU A 193 2.02 -5.49 8.57
C LEU A 193 1.54 -4.20 9.23
N THR A 194 2.25 -3.10 9.00
CA THR A 194 1.96 -1.77 9.55
C THR A 194 1.48 -0.81 8.46
N ASP A 195 2.09 -0.88 7.27
CA ASP A 195 1.86 0.10 6.20
C ASP A 195 1.68 -0.58 4.85
N VAL A 196 0.59 -0.21 4.17
CA VAL A 196 0.33 -0.62 2.79
C VAL A 196 0.02 0.61 1.95
N SER A 197 0.77 0.78 0.87
CA SER A 197 0.55 1.81 -0.14
C SER A 197 0.42 1.15 -1.51
N ILE A 198 -0.69 1.40 -2.21
CA ILE A 198 -0.92 0.88 -3.55
C ILE A 198 -1.42 2.02 -4.44
N TYR A 199 -0.63 2.39 -5.45
CA TYR A 199 -1.04 3.31 -6.51
C TYR A 199 -1.21 2.55 -7.83
N ASP A 200 -2.46 2.31 -8.20
CA ASP A 200 -2.85 1.61 -9.42
C ASP A 200 -3.32 2.62 -10.48
N ALA A 201 -2.35 3.29 -11.13
CA ALA A 201 -2.65 4.13 -12.29
C ALA A 201 -3.19 3.33 -13.49
N ARG A 202 -2.99 2.00 -13.50
CA ARG A 202 -3.39 1.10 -14.59
C ARG A 202 -4.86 0.69 -14.52
N GLN A 203 -5.53 0.99 -13.41
CA GLN A 203 -6.96 0.75 -13.22
C GLN A 203 -7.31 -0.75 -13.35
N LYS A 204 -6.51 -1.62 -12.77
CA LYS A 204 -6.73 -3.08 -12.78
C LYS A 204 -7.09 -3.64 -11.42
N LEU A 205 -6.65 -3.01 -10.33
CA LEU A 205 -6.86 -3.45 -8.97
C LEU A 205 -8.33 -3.36 -8.60
N LYS A 206 -8.94 -4.52 -8.36
CA LYS A 206 -10.35 -4.62 -7.97
C LYS A 206 -10.50 -4.84 -6.47
N THR A 207 -9.58 -5.59 -5.86
CA THR A 207 -9.75 -6.06 -4.48
C THR A 207 -8.48 -6.00 -3.66
N VAL A 208 -8.61 -5.55 -2.41
CA VAL A 208 -7.56 -5.59 -1.39
C VAL A 208 -8.12 -6.27 -0.14
N ASN A 209 -7.50 -7.36 0.30
CA ASN A 209 -7.92 -8.13 1.47
C ASN A 209 -6.91 -8.00 2.61
N LEU A 210 -7.28 -7.29 3.67
CA LEU A 210 -6.47 -7.00 4.86
C LEU A 210 -7.10 -7.56 6.13
N LYS A 211 -7.91 -8.61 6.00
CA LYS A 211 -8.51 -9.27 7.16
C LYS A 211 -7.44 -9.72 8.15
N LYS A 212 -7.69 -9.50 9.45
CA LYS A 212 -6.78 -9.92 10.54
C LYS A 212 -5.36 -9.29 10.50
N CYS A 213 -5.15 -8.20 9.78
CA CYS A 213 -3.90 -7.42 9.85
C CYS A 213 -3.88 -6.54 11.11
N SER A 214 -3.76 -7.17 12.29
CA SER A 214 -4.00 -6.54 13.58
C SER A 214 -3.07 -5.38 13.94
N LYS A 215 -1.93 -5.23 13.24
CA LYS A 215 -0.96 -4.14 13.44
C LYS A 215 -0.98 -3.09 12.32
N LEU A 216 -1.86 -3.21 11.34
CA LEU A 216 -1.94 -2.26 10.23
C LEU A 216 -2.39 -0.90 10.77
N THR A 217 -1.56 0.12 10.62
CA THR A 217 -1.83 1.51 11.05
C THR A 217 -2.20 2.40 9.87
N THR A 218 -1.61 2.14 8.69
CA THR A 218 -1.78 2.97 7.49
C THR A 218 -2.21 2.13 6.29
N LEU A 219 -3.28 2.55 5.63
CA LEU A 219 -3.67 2.03 4.32
C LEU A 219 -3.93 3.19 3.34
N LEU A 220 -3.14 3.23 2.28
CA LEU A 220 -3.31 4.15 1.15
C LEU A 220 -3.53 3.31 -0.12
N VAL A 221 -4.70 3.44 -0.75
CA VAL A 221 -4.99 2.72 -2.00
C VAL A 221 -5.68 3.67 -2.98
N SER A 222 -5.13 3.77 -4.19
CA SER A 222 -5.73 4.53 -5.28
C SER A 222 -5.83 3.66 -6.53
N GLY A 223 -7.06 3.44 -7.01
CA GLY A 223 -7.34 2.78 -8.28
C GLY A 223 -8.83 2.81 -8.57
N ASP A 224 -9.24 3.37 -9.71
CA ASP A 224 -10.64 3.59 -10.13
C ASP A 224 -11.44 2.28 -10.21
N CYS A 225 -10.79 1.15 -10.51
CA CYS A 225 -11.41 -0.18 -10.53
C CYS A 225 -11.57 -0.83 -9.15
N LEU A 226 -11.03 -0.22 -8.09
CA LEU A 226 -11.14 -0.73 -6.73
C LEU A 226 -12.62 -0.75 -6.35
N SER A 227 -13.11 -1.93 -5.98
CA SER A 227 -14.53 -2.16 -5.64
C SER A 227 -14.72 -2.83 -4.28
N ASN A 228 -13.65 -3.39 -3.70
CA ASN A 228 -13.73 -4.09 -2.43
C ASN A 228 -12.43 -3.99 -1.62
N VAL A 229 -12.54 -3.44 -0.41
CA VAL A 229 -11.48 -3.44 0.60
C VAL A 229 -11.98 -4.13 1.86
N LYS A 230 -11.32 -5.21 2.27
CA LYS A 230 -11.72 -5.99 3.45
C LYS A 230 -10.83 -5.65 4.64
N LEU A 231 -11.37 -4.95 5.63
CA LEU A 231 -10.63 -4.43 6.79
C LEU A 231 -10.93 -5.14 8.12
N LYS A 232 -11.81 -6.15 8.12
CA LYS A 232 -12.22 -6.85 9.36
C LYS A 232 -11.01 -7.43 10.10
N GLY A 233 -10.73 -6.92 11.30
CA GLY A 233 -9.60 -7.33 12.13
C GLY A 233 -8.31 -6.53 11.93
N ALA A 234 -8.32 -5.47 11.10
CA ALA A 234 -7.28 -4.44 11.08
C ALA A 234 -7.55 -3.41 12.20
N THR A 235 -7.54 -3.86 13.45
CA THR A 235 -8.02 -3.11 14.61
C THR A 235 -7.13 -1.94 15.01
N ALA A 236 -5.87 -1.91 14.57
CA ALA A 236 -4.93 -0.82 14.81
C ALA A 236 -4.97 0.29 13.74
N LEU A 237 -5.87 0.21 12.76
CA LEU A 237 -5.89 1.15 11.63
C LEU A 237 -6.23 2.57 12.11
N GLU A 238 -5.33 3.51 11.86
CA GLU A 238 -5.42 4.92 12.26
C GLU A 238 -5.71 5.81 11.04
N LYS A 239 -5.04 5.54 9.91
CA LYS A 239 -5.19 6.30 8.67
C LYS A 239 -5.66 5.42 7.52
N LEU A 240 -6.78 5.83 6.92
CA LEU A 240 -7.35 5.19 5.73
C LEU A 240 -7.55 6.23 4.63
N ASP A 241 -6.86 6.06 3.51
CA ASP A 241 -7.05 6.85 2.30
C ASP A 241 -7.38 5.92 1.13
N LEU A 242 -8.58 6.05 0.58
CA LEU A 242 -9.08 5.21 -0.51
C LEU A 242 -9.59 6.07 -1.65
N THR A 243 -9.10 5.81 -2.86
CA THR A 243 -9.70 6.29 -4.11
C THR A 243 -10.09 5.08 -4.95
N GLY A 244 -11.36 5.00 -5.35
CA GLY A 244 -11.84 3.92 -6.21
C GLY A 244 -13.25 4.12 -6.71
N ARG A 245 -13.40 4.44 -8.00
CA ARG A 245 -14.69 4.78 -8.62
C ARG A 245 -15.71 3.65 -8.61
N SER A 246 -15.22 2.41 -8.50
CA SER A 246 -16.04 1.20 -8.46
C SER A 246 -16.45 0.79 -7.04
N MET A 247 -16.02 1.51 -5.99
CA MET A 247 -16.38 1.22 -4.60
C MET A 247 -17.84 1.55 -4.35
N LYS A 248 -18.62 0.57 -3.89
CA LYS A 248 -20.06 0.74 -3.55
C LYS A 248 -20.35 0.73 -2.06
N SER A 249 -19.44 0.18 -1.26
CA SER A 249 -19.59 0.08 0.19
C SER A 249 -18.22 0.04 0.85
N LEU A 250 -18.20 0.43 2.12
CA LEU A 250 -17.02 0.37 2.97
C LEU A 250 -17.45 0.08 4.40
N ASP A 251 -16.94 -1.01 4.97
CA ASP A 251 -17.12 -1.35 6.38
C ASP A 251 -15.86 -1.00 7.18
N VAL A 252 -15.97 0.03 8.01
CA VAL A 252 -14.94 0.48 8.96
C VAL A 252 -15.34 0.27 10.41
N THR A 253 -16.42 -0.48 10.68
CA THR A 253 -17.01 -0.59 12.02
C THR A 253 -16.09 -1.29 13.02
N THR A 254 -15.13 -2.08 12.53
CA THR A 254 -14.11 -2.76 13.35
C THR A 254 -12.82 -1.95 13.53
N ASN A 255 -12.65 -0.85 12.79
CA ASN A 255 -11.45 -0.02 12.77
C ASN A 255 -11.60 1.15 13.75
N THR A 256 -11.81 0.82 15.03
CA THR A 256 -12.18 1.77 16.09
C THR A 256 -11.07 2.78 16.44
N GLN A 257 -9.85 2.53 15.96
CA GLN A 257 -8.68 3.39 16.13
C GLN A 257 -8.56 4.50 15.07
N LEU A 258 -9.40 4.50 14.03
CA LEU A 258 -9.33 5.48 12.94
C LEU A 258 -9.39 6.92 13.47
N THR A 259 -8.38 7.72 13.12
CA THR A 259 -8.27 9.15 13.36
C THR A 259 -8.48 9.95 12.07
N ASP A 260 -8.07 9.38 10.93
CA ASP A 260 -8.07 10.05 9.64
C ASP A 260 -8.70 9.14 8.58
N LEU A 261 -9.84 9.59 8.04
CA LEU A 261 -10.54 8.92 6.93
C LEU A 261 -10.63 9.87 5.74
N SER A 262 -10.03 9.44 4.63
CA SER A 262 -10.11 10.09 3.33
C SER A 262 -10.71 9.11 2.32
N LEU A 263 -11.84 9.51 1.73
CA LEU A 263 -12.46 8.86 0.59
C LEU A 263 -12.36 9.84 -0.58
N GLY A 264 -11.49 9.51 -1.53
CA GLY A 264 -11.10 10.33 -2.66
C GLY A 264 -12.13 10.35 -3.80
N TRP A 265 -11.70 10.87 -4.95
CA TRP A 265 -12.59 11.14 -6.08
C TRP A 265 -13.29 9.89 -6.60
N GLY A 266 -14.62 9.90 -6.48
CA GLY A 266 -15.52 8.98 -7.18
C GLY A 266 -15.88 7.71 -6.42
N THR A 267 -15.51 7.53 -5.15
CA THR A 267 -15.97 6.35 -4.39
C THR A 267 -17.48 6.38 -4.19
N THR A 268 -18.26 5.63 -4.97
CA THR A 268 -19.73 5.68 -5.00
C THR A 268 -20.39 4.96 -3.81
N ILE A 269 -20.26 5.51 -2.60
CA ILE A 269 -20.70 4.92 -1.33
C ILE A 269 -21.92 5.69 -0.79
N PRO A 270 -23.16 5.23 -1.04
CA PRO A 270 -24.36 5.97 -0.66
C PRO A 270 -24.58 6.04 0.86
N THR A 271 -24.02 5.09 1.61
CA THR A 271 -24.13 5.00 3.08
C THR A 271 -22.78 4.69 3.71
N LEU A 272 -22.48 5.35 4.83
CA LEU A 272 -21.24 5.17 5.58
C LEU A 272 -21.51 5.20 7.08
N ASP A 273 -21.33 4.06 7.76
CA ASP A 273 -21.46 3.97 9.22
C ASP A 273 -20.13 4.27 9.89
N LEU A 274 -20.06 5.43 10.57
CA LEU A 274 -18.92 5.88 11.36
C LEU A 274 -19.17 5.82 12.87
N SER A 275 -20.25 5.17 13.32
CA SER A 275 -20.69 5.18 14.72
C SER A 275 -19.69 4.57 15.71
N LYS A 276 -18.80 3.70 15.23
CA LYS A 276 -17.74 3.04 16.00
C LYS A 276 -16.40 3.79 15.97
N ASN A 277 -16.19 4.68 15.00
CA ASN A 277 -14.92 5.39 14.77
C ASN A 277 -14.85 6.68 15.61
N LYS A 278 -14.98 6.52 16.93
CA LYS A 278 -15.09 7.65 17.89
C LYS A 278 -13.81 8.48 18.00
N LYS A 279 -12.68 7.97 17.53
CA LYS A 279 -11.37 8.65 17.52
C LYS A 279 -11.16 9.56 16.30
N LEU A 280 -12.05 9.54 15.30
CA LEU A 280 -11.93 10.38 14.11
C LEU A 280 -11.78 11.86 14.48
N THR A 281 -10.73 12.47 13.96
CA THR A 281 -10.44 13.91 14.02
C THR A 281 -10.60 14.56 12.65
N THR A 282 -10.32 13.81 11.58
CA THR A 282 -10.36 14.26 10.18
C THR A 282 -11.26 13.36 9.37
N LEU A 283 -12.21 13.95 8.63
CA LEU A 283 -13.07 13.24 7.68
C LEU A 283 -13.16 13.99 6.36
N TYR A 284 -12.61 13.40 5.30
CA TYR A 284 -12.72 13.90 3.94
C TYR A 284 -13.46 12.87 3.09
N CYS A 285 -14.62 13.23 2.58
CA CYS A 285 -15.40 12.41 1.65
C CYS A 285 -15.79 13.27 0.45
N TYR A 286 -15.03 13.18 -0.63
CA TYR A 286 -15.27 13.98 -1.83
C TYR A 286 -15.89 13.12 -2.93
N THR A 287 -16.99 13.59 -3.55
CA THR A 287 -17.59 12.88 -4.69
C THR A 287 -17.91 11.42 -4.35
N THR A 288 -18.60 11.23 -3.22
CA THR A 288 -18.88 9.90 -2.66
C THR A 288 -20.32 9.42 -2.85
N GLU A 289 -21.18 10.23 -3.48
CA GLU A 289 -22.61 9.91 -3.70
C GLU A 289 -23.41 9.65 -2.39
N LEU A 290 -22.90 10.09 -1.23
CA LEU A 290 -23.58 9.97 0.05
C LEU A 290 -24.98 10.61 0.00
N VAL A 291 -25.98 9.92 0.54
CA VAL A 291 -27.35 10.43 0.65
C VAL A 291 -27.59 11.09 2.02
N SER A 292 -27.06 10.44 3.06
CA SER A 292 -27.12 10.93 4.44
C SER A 292 -25.83 10.58 5.18
N LEU A 293 -25.50 11.35 6.21
CA LEU A 293 -24.36 11.08 7.06
C LEU A 293 -24.63 11.47 8.52
N ASP A 294 -24.54 10.51 9.43
CA ASP A 294 -24.63 10.75 10.88
C ASP A 294 -23.24 10.75 11.53
N LEU A 295 -22.82 11.91 12.02
CA LEU A 295 -21.55 12.12 12.73
C LEU A 295 -21.78 12.34 14.23
N SER A 296 -23.00 12.08 14.75
CA SER A 296 -23.37 12.37 16.13
C SER A 296 -22.56 11.61 17.19
N LYS A 297 -21.89 10.51 16.81
CA LYS A 297 -21.00 9.73 17.70
C LYS A 297 -19.53 10.12 17.57
N ASN A 298 -19.14 10.86 16.54
CA ASN A 298 -17.76 11.24 16.25
C ASN A 298 -17.39 12.55 16.97
N THR A 299 -17.39 12.49 18.30
CA THR A 299 -17.24 13.65 19.20
C THR A 299 -15.85 14.33 19.12
N ASN A 300 -14.86 13.65 18.53
CA ASN A 300 -13.50 14.17 18.36
C ASN A 300 -13.25 14.88 17.03
N LEU A 301 -14.22 14.92 16.10
CA LEU A 301 -14.03 15.56 14.80
C LEU A 301 -13.66 17.05 14.91
N ILE A 302 -12.65 17.44 14.14
CA ILE A 302 -12.10 18.80 14.06
C ILE A 302 -12.29 19.37 12.65
N ASP A 303 -12.02 18.57 11.61
CA ASP A 303 -12.11 18.98 10.20
C ASP A 303 -12.97 17.98 9.41
N VAL A 304 -14.09 18.47 8.86
CA VAL A 304 -15.02 17.69 8.04
C VAL A 304 -15.19 18.37 6.69
N LYS A 305 -14.89 17.65 5.61
CA LYS A 305 -15.06 18.12 4.23
C LYS A 305 -15.81 17.07 3.41
N LEU A 306 -17.00 17.44 2.97
CA LEU A 306 -17.95 16.58 2.26
C LEU A 306 -18.30 17.16 0.88
N ARG A 307 -17.34 17.82 0.22
CA ARG A 307 -17.61 18.56 -1.02
C ARG A 307 -18.03 17.62 -2.16
N ASN A 308 -18.82 18.16 -3.08
CA ASN A 308 -19.26 17.46 -4.30
C ASN A 308 -20.04 16.18 -4.00
N ASN A 309 -20.93 16.20 -3.01
CA ASN A 309 -21.88 15.12 -2.76
C ASN A 309 -23.30 15.60 -3.08
N PRO A 310 -23.70 15.71 -4.36
CA PRO A 310 -24.96 16.35 -4.76
C PRO A 310 -26.21 15.62 -4.21
N LYS A 311 -26.08 14.33 -3.87
CA LYS A 311 -27.16 13.53 -3.25
C LYS A 311 -27.27 13.69 -1.74
N LEU A 312 -26.32 14.37 -1.08
CA LEU A 312 -26.31 14.51 0.37
C LEU A 312 -27.36 15.52 0.80
N ILE A 313 -28.49 15.02 1.30
CA ILE A 313 -29.63 15.82 1.73
C ILE A 313 -29.76 15.92 3.25
N GLN A 314 -29.06 15.06 4.00
CA GLN A 314 -29.11 15.04 5.47
C GLN A 314 -27.72 14.87 6.09
N LEU A 315 -27.38 15.76 7.02
CA LEU A 315 -26.13 15.73 7.78
C LEU A 315 -26.40 15.99 9.26
N ASN A 316 -25.97 15.07 10.13
CA ASN A 316 -26.09 15.22 11.58
C ASN A 316 -24.72 15.41 12.24
N THR A 317 -24.41 16.63 12.68
CA THR A 317 -23.17 17.00 13.38
C THR A 317 -23.35 17.25 14.88
N LYS A 318 -24.50 16.83 15.47
CA LYS A 318 -24.90 17.19 16.85
C LYS A 318 -23.85 16.85 17.92
N GLY A 319 -23.08 15.78 17.72
CA GLY A 319 -22.04 15.34 18.64
C GLY A 319 -20.68 15.99 18.44
N CYS A 320 -20.44 16.66 17.31
CA CYS A 320 -19.13 17.17 16.92
C CYS A 320 -18.81 18.52 17.59
N LYS A 321 -18.72 18.54 18.94
CA LYS A 321 -18.48 19.76 19.73
C LYS A 321 -17.09 20.38 19.47
N LYS A 322 -16.10 19.58 19.05
CA LYS A 322 -14.73 20.02 18.73
C LYS A 322 -14.57 20.54 17.28
N LEU A 323 -15.62 20.46 16.46
CA LEU A 323 -15.58 20.80 15.04
C LEU A 323 -15.16 22.26 14.83
N LYS A 324 -14.08 22.47 14.06
CA LYS A 324 -13.53 23.79 13.71
C LYS A 324 -13.77 24.14 12.24
N THR A 325 -13.76 23.16 11.35
CA THR A 325 -13.99 23.33 9.91
C THR A 325 -15.10 22.40 9.45
N LEU A 326 -16.08 22.95 8.74
CA LEU A 326 -17.13 22.19 8.07
C LEU A 326 -17.32 22.71 6.64
N PHE A 327 -16.96 21.92 5.65
CA PHE A 327 -17.20 22.22 4.24
C PHE A 327 -18.16 21.20 3.63
N VAL A 328 -19.33 21.67 3.22
CA VAL A 328 -20.42 20.90 2.60
C VAL A 328 -20.79 21.52 1.26
N GLU A 329 -19.79 21.90 0.48
CA GLU A 329 -19.97 22.61 -0.79
C GLU A 329 -20.50 21.66 -1.87
N HIS A 330 -21.36 22.14 -2.76
CA HIS A 330 -21.93 21.32 -3.84
C HIS A 330 -22.62 20.06 -3.29
N THR A 331 -23.56 20.25 -2.36
CA THR A 331 -24.38 19.15 -1.82
C THR A 331 -25.88 19.40 -2.07
N GLY A 332 -26.72 18.44 -1.68
CA GLY A 332 -28.17 18.54 -1.81
C GLY A 332 -28.87 19.14 -0.58
N LEU A 333 -28.13 19.76 0.35
CA LEU A 333 -28.66 20.20 1.63
C LEU A 333 -29.65 21.36 1.43
N THR A 334 -30.84 21.20 2.00
CA THR A 334 -31.87 22.25 2.14
C THR A 334 -31.92 22.86 3.54
N ASN A 335 -31.32 22.17 4.52
CA ASN A 335 -31.17 22.64 5.90
C ASN A 335 -29.80 22.23 6.45
N LEU A 336 -29.23 23.09 7.32
CA LEU A 336 -27.97 22.83 7.99
C LEU A 336 -28.04 23.27 9.46
N ASN A 337 -28.12 22.30 10.39
CA ASN A 337 -28.17 22.58 11.82
C ASN A 337 -26.78 22.49 12.47
N ILE A 338 -26.21 23.64 12.78
CA ILE A 338 -24.88 23.79 13.42
C ILE A 338 -24.96 24.37 14.84
N LYS A 339 -26.15 24.38 15.47
CA LYS A 339 -26.37 24.91 16.83
C LYS A 339 -25.48 24.23 17.88
N LYS A 340 -25.09 22.98 17.65
CA LYS A 340 -24.27 22.18 18.59
C LYS A 340 -22.78 22.16 18.23
N ASN A 341 -22.33 23.02 17.32
CA ASN A 341 -20.92 23.16 16.92
C ASN A 341 -20.37 24.54 17.32
N PRO A 342 -20.30 24.90 18.62
CA PRO A 342 -19.94 26.25 19.07
C PRO A 342 -18.47 26.62 18.79
N ASN A 343 -17.62 25.63 18.49
CA ASN A 343 -16.21 25.83 18.17
C ASN A 343 -15.92 26.05 16.68
N LEU A 344 -16.96 26.08 15.82
CA LEU A 344 -16.80 26.24 14.38
C LEU A 344 -16.14 27.59 14.05
N GLN A 345 -15.09 27.54 13.22
CA GLN A 345 -14.28 28.69 12.81
C GLN A 345 -14.39 28.96 11.32
N LYS A 346 -14.55 27.91 10.51
CA LYS A 346 -14.70 27.98 9.05
C LYS A 346 -15.91 27.15 8.62
N LEU A 347 -16.83 27.79 7.92
CA LEU A 347 -18.00 27.15 7.32
C LEU A 347 -18.05 27.47 5.84
N SER A 348 -18.26 26.44 5.02
CA SER A 348 -18.57 26.60 3.61
C SER A 348 -19.75 25.70 3.27
N CYS A 349 -20.88 26.30 2.94
CA CYS A 349 -22.08 25.65 2.43
C CYS A 349 -22.43 26.18 1.04
N TYR A 350 -21.41 26.61 0.29
CA TYR A 350 -21.54 27.11 -1.07
C TYR A 350 -22.24 26.11 -1.99
N ASN A 351 -23.10 26.61 -2.87
CA ASN A 351 -23.84 25.82 -3.84
C ASN A 351 -24.67 24.71 -3.17
N ASN A 352 -25.65 25.15 -2.39
CA ASN A 352 -26.67 24.33 -1.72
C ASN A 352 -28.02 25.03 -1.82
N LYS A 353 -29.12 24.35 -1.47
CA LYS A 353 -30.48 24.90 -1.52
C LYS A 353 -30.96 25.39 -0.15
N LEU A 354 -30.05 26.00 0.62
CA LEU A 354 -30.35 26.50 1.96
C LEU A 354 -31.15 27.80 1.85
N THR A 355 -32.29 27.90 2.55
CA THR A 355 -33.09 29.15 2.62
C THR A 355 -32.80 29.97 3.88
N LYS A 356 -32.23 29.34 4.91
CA LYS A 356 -31.89 29.97 6.20
C LYS A 356 -30.63 29.34 6.79
N LEU A 357 -29.87 30.14 7.54
CA LEU A 357 -28.70 29.66 8.28
C LEU A 357 -28.63 30.34 9.66
N ASN A 358 -28.81 29.56 10.74
CA ASN A 358 -28.76 30.08 12.10
C ASN A 358 -27.34 30.02 12.68
N LEU A 359 -26.75 31.19 12.93
CA LEU A 359 -25.38 31.35 13.42
C LEU A 359 -25.28 31.79 14.89
N LYS A 360 -26.40 31.87 15.63
CA LYS A 360 -26.46 32.40 17.02
C LYS A 360 -25.47 31.75 17.99
N ASN A 361 -25.12 30.49 17.77
CA ASN A 361 -24.24 29.71 18.66
C ASN A 361 -22.80 29.62 18.17
N ASN A 362 -22.47 30.17 17.00
CA ASN A 362 -21.18 30.00 16.34
C ASN A 362 -20.26 31.21 16.57
N LYS A 363 -20.07 31.57 17.85
CA LYS A 363 -19.30 32.74 18.31
C LYS A 363 -17.83 32.79 17.90
N LYS A 364 -17.28 31.66 17.44
CA LYS A 364 -15.89 31.55 16.96
C LYS A 364 -15.78 31.58 15.44
N LEU A 365 -16.90 31.72 14.70
CA LEU A 365 -16.89 31.68 13.24
C LEU A 365 -16.18 32.90 12.67
N LYS A 366 -15.13 32.65 11.88
CA LYS A 366 -14.25 33.68 11.29
C LYS A 366 -14.34 33.73 9.77
N ARG A 367 -14.78 32.65 9.13
CA ARG A 367 -14.95 32.58 7.67
C ARG A 367 -16.24 31.85 7.32
N LEU A 368 -17.04 32.45 6.46
CA LEU A 368 -18.27 31.89 5.93
C LEU A 368 -18.30 32.02 4.41
N ASN A 369 -18.58 30.91 3.74
CA ASN A 369 -19.03 30.92 2.35
C ASN A 369 -20.41 30.25 2.26
N CYS A 370 -21.43 31.05 1.98
CA CYS A 370 -22.80 30.65 1.74
C CYS A 370 -23.32 31.24 0.41
N GLY A 371 -22.43 31.47 -0.56
CA GLY A 371 -22.86 31.87 -1.91
C GLY A 371 -23.51 30.70 -2.66
N LYS A 372 -24.26 31.03 -3.72
CA LYS A 372 -25.14 30.12 -4.45
C LYS A 372 -26.04 29.32 -3.50
N THR A 373 -26.74 30.05 -2.63
CA THR A 373 -27.82 29.51 -1.79
C THR A 373 -29.10 30.32 -1.99
N ASP A 374 -30.18 29.93 -1.32
CA ASP A 374 -31.46 30.65 -1.35
C ASP A 374 -31.66 31.48 -0.07
N ILE A 375 -30.58 31.78 0.67
CA ILE A 375 -30.60 32.59 1.89
C ILE A 375 -30.87 34.05 1.51
N ARG A 376 -31.82 34.70 2.20
CA ARG A 376 -32.16 36.12 1.97
C ARG A 376 -31.68 37.05 3.07
N GLU A 377 -31.62 36.53 4.30
CA GLU A 377 -31.20 37.27 5.48
C GLU A 377 -30.12 36.49 6.23
N LEU A 378 -29.07 37.20 6.64
CA LEU A 378 -27.94 36.60 7.35
C LEU A 378 -27.52 37.46 8.56
N ASP A 379 -27.76 36.93 9.76
CA ASP A 379 -27.32 37.55 11.01
C ASP A 379 -25.92 37.07 11.42
N LEU A 380 -24.95 37.98 11.35
CA LEU A 380 -23.55 37.79 11.74
C LEU A 380 -23.20 38.41 13.09
N SER A 381 -24.16 39.02 13.80
CA SER A 381 -23.96 39.70 15.08
C SER A 381 -23.26 38.82 16.12
N ASN A 382 -23.56 37.52 16.10
CA ASN A 382 -23.02 36.53 17.01
C ASN A 382 -21.74 35.83 16.49
N THR A 383 -21.11 36.32 15.42
CA THR A 383 -19.88 35.73 14.83
C THR A 383 -18.67 36.64 15.02
N LYS A 384 -17.47 36.21 14.57
CA LYS A 384 -16.26 37.05 14.47
C LYS A 384 -16.06 37.63 13.06
N ILE A 385 -17.05 37.52 12.17
CA ILE A 385 -16.97 38.04 10.80
C ILE A 385 -17.28 39.54 10.86
N ARG A 386 -16.32 40.37 10.45
CA ARG A 386 -16.41 41.84 10.45
C ARG A 386 -15.93 42.48 9.15
N LYS A 387 -15.24 41.72 8.30
CA LYS A 387 -14.63 42.22 7.06
C LYS A 387 -15.23 41.50 5.84
N PRO A 388 -15.47 42.20 4.72
CA PRO A 388 -16.00 41.60 3.49
C PRO A 388 -15.22 40.35 3.04
N ASN A 389 -13.88 40.37 3.12
CA ASN A 389 -13.03 39.25 2.68
C ASN A 389 -13.23 37.94 3.47
N SER A 390 -13.94 37.98 4.59
CA SER A 390 -14.24 36.80 5.44
C SER A 390 -15.64 36.23 5.21
N LEU A 391 -16.44 36.85 4.33
CA LEU A 391 -17.78 36.45 3.93
C LEU A 391 -17.84 36.30 2.41
N LYS A 392 -18.40 35.20 1.93
CA LYS A 392 -18.89 35.05 0.56
C LYS A 392 -20.36 34.66 0.62
N CYS A 393 -21.24 35.49 0.08
CA CYS A 393 -22.68 35.25 -0.01
C CYS A 393 -23.20 35.79 -1.36
N ASP A 394 -24.44 35.48 -1.69
CA ASP A 394 -25.10 36.02 -2.88
C ASP A 394 -25.31 37.54 -2.76
N PRO A 395 -25.34 38.29 -3.88
CA PRO A 395 -25.36 39.76 -3.86
C PRO A 395 -26.65 40.37 -3.28
N ASP A 396 -27.73 39.59 -3.22
CA ASP A 396 -29.05 39.97 -2.74
C ASP A 396 -29.30 39.62 -1.25
N VAL A 397 -28.29 39.09 -0.55
CA VAL A 397 -28.39 38.77 0.88
C VAL A 397 -28.31 40.04 1.72
N THR A 398 -29.33 40.29 2.54
CA THR A 398 -29.28 41.33 3.58
C THR A 398 -28.48 40.81 4.78
N VAL A 399 -27.37 41.48 5.10
CA VAL A 399 -26.43 41.05 6.15
C VAL A 399 -26.46 41.99 7.34
N THR A 400 -26.72 41.44 8.53
CA THR A 400 -26.64 42.17 9.80
C THR A 400 -25.32 41.87 10.49
N TYR A 401 -24.49 42.89 10.69
CA TYR A 401 -23.24 42.77 11.46
C TYR A 401 -23.48 43.12 12.94
N ALA A 402 -22.55 42.72 13.81
CA ALA A 402 -22.56 43.23 15.18
C ALA A 402 -22.28 44.73 15.16
N LYS A 403 -22.97 45.47 16.02
CA LYS A 403 -22.59 46.85 16.36
C LYS A 403 -21.19 46.89 16.99
#